data_AF-A0A3D4TQ96-F1
#
_entry.id   AF-A0A3D4TQ96-F1
#
_cell.length_a   1.000
_cell.length_b   1.000
_cell.length_c   1.000
_cell.angle_alpha   90.00
_cell.angle_beta   90.00
_cell.angle_gamma   90.00
#
_symmetry.space_group_name_H-M   'P 1'
#
loop_
_entity.id
_entity.type
_entity.pdbx_description
1 polymer ?
#
loop_
_entity_poly.entity_id
_entity_poly.type
_entity_poly.pdbx_seq_one_letter_code
_entity_poly.pdbx_strand_id
1 'polypeptide(L)' 'MIRVQQVSHADAHVAIHDVRQRVFVQEQGIAAELERDALDPVSAHVLALDSDGQPVGTGRR' A
#
# COMPACT_ATOMS: atom_id res chain seq x y z
N MET A 1 -2.80 -9.57 -16.12
CA MET A 1 -1.64 -8.66 -16.38
C MET A 1 -1.52 -7.75 -15.18
N ILE A 2 -0.32 -7.49 -14.68
CA ILE A 2 -0.13 -6.53 -13.58
C ILE A 2 0.35 -5.20 -14.16
N ARG A 3 -0.28 -4.09 -13.74
CA ARG A 3 0.17 -2.73 -14.04
C ARG A 3 0.60 -2.03 -12.75
N VAL A 4 1.80 -1.45 -12.77
CA VAL A 4 2.27 -0.61 -11.67
C VAL A 4 2.08 0.86 -12.04
N GLN A 5 1.57 1.66 -11.11
CA GLN A 5 1.46 3.10 -11.25
C GLN A 5 1.93 3.81 -10.00
N GLN A 6 2.54 4.98 -10.17
CA GLN A 6 2.83 5.90 -9.07
C GLN A 6 1.53 6.59 -8.65
N VAL A 7 1.34 6.73 -7.34
CA VAL A 7 0.17 7.39 -6.74
C VAL A 7 0.62 8.32 -5.62
N SER A 8 -0.17 9.35 -5.34
CA SER A 8 0.01 10.13 -4.12
C SER A 8 -0.54 9.32 -2.93
N HIS A 9 0.05 9.50 -1.75
CA HIS A 9 -0.52 8.90 -0.53
C HIS A 9 -1.94 9.42 -0.28
N ALA A 10 -2.17 10.72 -0.46
CA ALA A 10 -3.46 11.37 -0.23
C ALA A 10 -4.59 10.73 -1.05
N ASP A 11 -4.37 10.50 -2.35
CA ASP A 11 -5.41 9.98 -3.26
C ASP A 11 -5.64 8.47 -3.09
N ALA A 12 -4.62 7.72 -2.65
CA ALA A 12 -4.64 6.26 -2.65
C ALA A 12 -4.47 5.63 -1.26
N HIS A 13 -4.61 6.41 -0.17
CA HIS A 13 -4.32 5.94 1.19
C HIS A 13 -5.06 4.65 1.56
N VAL A 14 -6.35 4.52 1.18
CA VAL A 14 -7.16 3.33 1.47
C VAL A 14 -6.55 2.10 0.81
N ALA A 15 -6.25 2.17 -0.48
CA ALA A 15 -5.70 1.05 -1.24
C ALA A 15 -4.28 0.67 -0.77
N ILE A 16 -3.45 1.65 -0.44
CA ILE A 16 -2.09 1.44 0.09
C ILE A 16 -2.17 0.69 1.43
N HIS A 17 -3.01 1.18 2.35
CA HIS A 17 -3.08 0.60 3.70
C HIS A 17 -3.86 -0.71 3.72
N ASP A 18 -4.82 -0.96 2.82
CA ASP A 18 -5.49 -2.26 2.74
C ASP A 18 -4.49 -3.38 2.40
N VAL A 19 -3.64 -3.16 1.39
CA VAL A 19 -2.59 -4.12 1.03
C VAL A 19 -1.58 -4.31 2.17
N ARG A 20 -1.13 -3.21 2.80
CA ARG A 20 -0.17 -3.28 3.92
C ARG A 20 -0.76 -3.94 5.17
N GLN A 21 -2.03 -3.71 5.48
CA GLN A 21 -2.70 -4.35 6.62
C GLN A 21 -2.80 -5.87 6.41
N ARG A 22 -3.14 -6.32 5.20
CA ARG A 22 -3.12 -7.76 4.88
C ARG A 22 -1.71 -8.34 5.03
N VAL A 23 -0.72 -7.73 4.40
CA VAL A 23 0.64 -8.29 4.37
C VAL A 23 1.39 -8.11 5.70
N PHE A 24 1.53 -6.89 6.20
CA PHE A 24 2.32 -6.63 7.41
C PHE A 24 1.61 -7.10 8.67
N VAL A 25 0.31 -6.84 8.82
CA VAL A 25 -0.40 -7.16 10.07
C VAL A 25 -0.90 -8.61 10.07
N GLN A 26 -1.70 -8.99 9.08
CA GLN A 26 -2.38 -10.28 9.09
C GLN A 26 -1.44 -11.44 8.75
N GLU A 27 -0.59 -11.28 7.73
CA GLU A 27 0.31 -12.35 7.26
C GLU A 27 1.63 -12.38 8.03
N GLN A 28 2.24 -11.23 8.30
CA GLN A 28 3.56 -11.14 8.95
C GLN A 28 3.50 -10.90 10.46
N GLY A 29 2.33 -10.59 11.02
CA GLY A 29 2.15 -10.40 12.47
C GLY A 29 2.77 -9.12 13.03
N ILE A 30 3.04 -8.11 12.19
CA ILE A 30 3.45 -6.78 12.65
C ILE A 30 2.28 -6.14 13.40
N ALA A 31 2.57 -5.52 14.55
CA ALA A 31 1.55 -4.81 15.31
C ALA A 31 0.89 -3.71 14.46
N ALA A 32 -0.43 -3.60 14.52
CA ALA A 32 -1.20 -2.74 13.61
C ALA A 32 -0.82 -1.25 13.75
N GLU A 33 -0.42 -0.83 14.94
CA GLU A 33 0.07 0.52 15.23
C GLU A 33 1.42 0.85 14.58
N LEU A 34 2.21 -0.17 14.20
CA LEU A 34 3.50 0.00 13.51
C LEU A 34 3.35 -0.01 11.98
N GLU A 35 2.16 -0.36 11.47
CA GLU A 35 1.94 -0.41 10.03
C GLU A 35 2.09 0.97 9.39
N ARG A 36 1.77 2.04 10.11
CA ARG A 36 1.83 3.43 9.62
C ARG A 36 2.91 4.22 10.33
N ASP A 37 3.52 5.16 9.62
CA ASP A 37 4.47 6.08 10.23
C ASP A 37 4.34 7.51 9.68
N ALA A 38 5.12 8.42 10.27
CA ALA A 38 5.10 9.84 9.91
C ALA A 38 5.60 10.13 8.48
N LEU A 39 6.24 9.16 7.81
CA LEU A 39 6.77 9.34 6.45
C LEU A 39 5.74 8.98 5.38
N ASP A 40 4.68 8.23 5.74
CA ASP A 40 3.63 7.84 4.79
C ASP A 40 3.08 9.00 3.93
N PRO A 41 2.76 10.18 4.48
CA PRO A 41 2.21 11.28 3.68
C PRO A 41 3.21 11.90 2.69
N VAL A 42 4.52 11.73 2.91
CA VAL A 42 5.58 12.40 2.12
C VAL A 42 6.37 11.45 1.22
N SER A 43 6.27 10.14 1.44
CA SER A 43 6.89 9.14 0.59
C SER A 43 6.29 9.09 -0.81
N ALA A 44 7.10 8.64 -1.78
CA ALA A 44 6.59 8.28 -3.09
C ALA A 44 5.95 6.89 -3.02
N HIS A 45 4.70 6.74 -3.46
CA HIS A 45 3.99 5.46 -3.41
C HIS A 45 3.73 4.90 -4.80
N VAL A 46 3.70 3.57 -4.90
CA VAL A 46 3.26 2.84 -6.08
C VAL A 46 2.21 1.80 -5.70
N LEU A 47 1.25 1.58 -6.61
CA LEU A 47 0.31 0.47 -6.53
C LEU A 47 0.50 -0.47 -7.72
N ALA A 48 0.52 -1.77 -7.44
CA ALA A 48 0.37 -2.82 -8.44
C ALA A 48 -1.09 -3.23 -8.50
N LEU A 49 -1.69 -3.10 -9.69
CA LEU A 49 -3.07 -3.47 -9.96
C LEU A 49 -3.14 -4.67 -10.90
N ASP A 50 -4.12 -5.55 -10.69
CA ASP A 50 -4.45 -6.61 -11.63
C ASP A 50 -5.29 -6.12 -12.83
N SER A 51 -5.79 -7.06 -13.65
CA SER A 51 -6.60 -6.76 -14.82
C SER A 51 -7.96 -6.14 -14.50
N ASP A 52 -8.49 -6.39 -13.30
CA ASP A 52 -9.78 -5.87 -12.83
C ASP A 52 -9.60 -4.54 -12.07
N GLY A 53 -8.36 -4.04 -11.99
CA GLY A 53 -8.01 -2.81 -11.30
C GLY A 53 -7.87 -2.99 -9.79
N GLN A 54 -7.84 -4.22 -9.27
CA GLN A 54 -7.72 -4.49 -7.84
C GLN A 54 -6.27 -4.30 -7.37
N PRO A 55 -6.04 -3.61 -6.23
CA PRO A 55 -4.72 -3.52 -5.62
C PRO A 55 -4.24 -4.88 -5.11
N VAL A 56 -3.16 -5.37 -5.72
CA VAL A 56 -2.50 -6.64 -5.36
C VAL A 56 -1.11 -6.43 -4.77
N GLY A 57 -0.60 -5.20 -4.78
CA GLY A 57 0.69 -4.85 -4.20
C GLY A 57 0.85 -3.34 -4.00
N THR A 58 1.70 -2.96 -3.07
CA THR A 58 2.07 -1.56 -2.81
C THR A 58 3.53 -1.46 -2.40
N GLY A 59 4.13 -0.30 -2.63
CA GLY A 59 5.50 0.00 -2.22
C GLY A 59 5.67 1.50 -2.02
N ARG A 60 6.65 1.86 -1.19
CA ARG A 60 7.02 3.25 -0.95
C ARG A 60 8.53 3.45 -0.95
N ARG A 61 8.96 4.67 -1.27
CA ARG A 61 10.35 5.13 -1.14
C ARG A 61 10.41 6.41 -0.32
#